data_AF-A0A3C0M8S4-F1
#
_entry.id   AF-A0A3C0M8S4-F1
#
_cell.length_a   1.000
_cell.length_b   1.000
_cell.length_c   1.000
_cell.angle_alpha   90.00
_cell.angle_beta   90.00
_cell.angle_gamma   90.00
#
_symmetry.space_group_name_H-M   'P 1'
#
loop_
_entity.id
_entity.type
_entity.pdbx_description
1 polymer ?
#
loop_
_entity_poly.entity_id
_entity_poly.type
_entity_poly.pdbx_seq_one_letter_code
_entity_poly.pdbx_strand_id
1 'polypeptide(L)'
;HWLSAGMGLMLLILFQAQALRGWIGAVCGAVILSGLCLVLSLWLQKTHAISLDLGPQFAILAYTALGTMAADLIDRTRKLRAERARSAARQALITKIVEDSSDGILAVDEGGQVVICNDKAADLFSTQREALNGSPIEALLPI
;
A
#
# COMPACT_ATOMS: atom_id res chain seq x y z
N HIS A 1 5.92 -21.57 -44.63
CA HIS A 1 6.77 -21.93 -43.47
C HIS A 1 7.48 -20.76 -42.77
N TRP A 2 7.45 -19.53 -43.29
CA TRP A 2 8.09 -18.35 -42.66
C TRP A 2 7.17 -17.56 -41.70
N LEU A 3 5.85 -17.68 -41.83
CA LEU A 3 4.86 -17.00 -40.98
C LEU A 3 4.80 -17.58 -39.54
N SER A 4 5.10 -18.87 -39.35
CA SER A 4 5.11 -19.51 -38.03
C SER A 4 6.34 -19.13 -37.19
N ALA A 5 7.49 -18.89 -37.83
CA ALA A 5 8.72 -18.50 -37.16
C ALA A 5 8.69 -17.05 -36.65
N GLY A 6 8.10 -16.13 -37.42
CA GLY A 6 7.93 -14.73 -37.00
C GLY A 6 6.98 -14.57 -35.80
N MET A 7 5.94 -15.40 -35.72
CA MET A 7 4.98 -15.36 -34.62
C MET A 7 5.58 -15.85 -33.29
N GLY A 8 6.45 -16.86 -33.34
CA GLY A 8 7.19 -17.34 -32.16
C GLY A 8 8.19 -16.31 -31.63
N LEU A 9 8.89 -15.59 -32.53
CA LEU A 9 9.83 -14.54 -32.14
C LEU A 9 9.11 -13.33 -31.51
N MET A 10 7.95 -12.97 -32.04
CA MET A 10 7.13 -11.87 -31.52
C MET A 10 6.56 -12.19 -30.13
N LEU A 11 6.15 -13.44 -29.88
CA LEU A 11 5.72 -13.90 -28.56
C LEU A 11 6.87 -13.90 -27.55
N LEU A 12 8.08 -14.28 -27.95
CA LEU A 12 9.27 -14.25 -27.10
C LEU A 12 9.67 -12.82 -26.71
N ILE A 13 9.55 -11.87 -27.62
CA ILE A 13 9.86 -10.45 -27.36
C ILE A 13 8.82 -9.83 -26.42
N LEU A 14 7.53 -10.13 -26.61
CA LEU A 14 6.47 -9.69 -25.71
C LEU A 14 6.60 -10.32 -24.31
N PHE A 15 7.02 -11.58 -24.23
CA PHE A 15 7.26 -12.29 -22.97
C PHE A 15 8.44 -11.69 -22.19
N GLN A 16 9.55 -11.36 -22.88
CA GLN A 16 10.70 -10.68 -22.28
C GLN A 16 10.36 -9.23 -21.85
N ALA A 17 9.52 -8.53 -22.60
CA ALA A 17 9.07 -7.18 -22.25
C ALA A 17 8.17 -7.13 -20.99
N GLN A 18 7.42 -8.19 -20.71
CA GLN A 18 6.63 -8.32 -19.48
C GLN A 18 7.46 -8.57 -18.23
N ALA A 19 8.67 -9.13 -18.36
CA ALA A 19 9.54 -9.45 -17.23
C ALA A 19 10.14 -8.21 -16.53
N LEU A 20 10.16 -7.05 -17.19
CA LEU A 20 10.85 -5.84 -16.70
C LEU A 20 9.97 -4.86 -15.89
N ARG A 21 8.64 -5.07 -15.81
CA ARG A 21 7.73 -4.26 -14.96
C ARG A 21 6.80 -5.17 -14.15
N GLY A 22 7.37 -5.65 -13.05
CA GLY A 22 6.89 -6.70 -12.16
C GLY A 22 5.38 -6.77 -11.94
N TRP A 23 4.83 -7.95 -12.19
CA TRP A 23 3.45 -8.39 -11.90
C TRP A 23 2.30 -7.64 -12.58
N ILE A 24 2.21 -6.31 -12.50
CA ILE A 24 1.11 -5.54 -13.10
C ILE A 24 1.15 -5.63 -14.63
N GLY A 25 2.33 -5.59 -15.24
CA GLY A 25 2.49 -5.74 -16.69
C GLY A 25 2.11 -7.14 -17.18
N ALA A 26 2.42 -8.18 -16.39
CA ALA A 26 2.07 -9.57 -16.69
C ALA A 26 0.56 -9.80 -16.62
N VAL A 27 -0.06 -9.27 -15.56
CA VAL A 27 -1.50 -9.26 -15.28
C VAL A 27 -2.29 -8.59 -16.40
N CYS A 28 -1.92 -7.35 -16.77
CA CYS A 28 -2.62 -6.62 -17.82
C CYS A 28 -2.48 -7.32 -19.17
N GLY A 29 -1.31 -7.87 -19.50
CA GLY A 29 -1.16 -8.60 -20.75
C GLY A 29 -1.94 -9.91 -20.80
N ALA A 30 -2.11 -10.63 -19.68
CA ALA A 30 -2.94 -11.83 -19.64
C ALA A 30 -4.42 -11.54 -19.93
N VAL A 31 -4.96 -10.45 -19.36
CA VAL A 31 -6.34 -10.00 -19.61
C VAL A 31 -6.51 -9.56 -21.07
N ILE A 32 -5.56 -8.79 -21.60
CA ILE A 32 -5.59 -8.31 -22.99
C ILE A 32 -5.51 -9.49 -23.98
N LEU A 33 -4.60 -10.43 -23.75
CA LEU A 33 -4.43 -11.62 -24.60
C LEU A 33 -5.69 -12.50 -24.60
N SER A 34 -6.29 -12.69 -23.43
CA SER A 34 -7.52 -13.47 -23.30
C SER A 34 -8.71 -12.79 -23.98
N GLY A 35 -8.84 -11.46 -23.86
CA GLY A 35 -9.83 -10.68 -24.60
C GLY A 35 -9.64 -10.74 -26.12
N LEU A 36 -8.39 -10.66 -26.60
CA LEU A 36 -8.07 -10.83 -28.02
C LEU A 36 -8.46 -12.23 -28.54
N CYS A 37 -8.26 -13.26 -27.73
CA CYS A 37 -8.67 -14.63 -28.06
C CYS A 37 -10.19 -14.76 -28.22
N LEU A 38 -10.96 -14.08 -27.35
CA LEU A 38 -12.42 -14.05 -27.42
C LEU A 38 -12.93 -13.32 -28.66
N VAL A 39 -12.34 -12.17 -28.99
CA VAL A 39 -12.66 -11.43 -30.22
C VAL A 39 -12.36 -12.27 -31.47
N LEU A 40 -11.21 -12.95 -31.51
CA LEU A 40 -10.83 -13.84 -32.61
C LEU A 40 -11.82 -15.01 -32.74
N SER A 41 -12.25 -15.59 -31.62
CA SER A 41 -13.24 -16.67 -31.59
C SER A 41 -14.60 -16.23 -32.16
N LEU A 42 -15.11 -15.07 -31.75
CA LEU A 42 -16.37 -14.51 -32.27
C LEU A 42 -16.27 -14.17 -33.76
N TRP A 43 -15.11 -13.67 -34.20
CA TRP A 43 -14.87 -13.37 -35.61
C TRP A 43 -14.87 -14.64 -36.47
N LEU A 44 -14.22 -15.71 -36.02
CA LEU A 44 -14.21 -17.02 -36.68
C LEU A 44 -15.60 -17.66 -36.76
N GLN A 45 -16.41 -17.53 -35.70
CA GLN A 45 -17.79 -18.03 -35.68
C GLN A 45 -18.70 -17.26 -36.66
N LYS A 46 -18.40 -15.97 -36.91
CA LYS A 46 -19.14 -15.17 -37.89
C LYS A 46 -18.75 -15.50 -39.33
N THR A 47 -17.48 -15.84 -39.59
CA THR A 47 -16.98 -16.12 -40.95
C THR A 47 -17.11 -17.58 -41.36
N HIS A 48 -17.08 -18.51 -40.41
CA HIS A 48 -17.25 -19.94 -40.64
C HIS A 48 -18.37 -20.46 -39.72
N ALA A 49 -19.30 -21.26 -40.24
CA ALA A 49 -20.43 -21.83 -39.50
C ALA A 49 -20.00 -22.93 -38.48
N ILE A 50 -18.97 -22.65 -37.69
CA ILE A 50 -18.41 -23.50 -36.66
C ILE A 50 -18.93 -22.98 -35.32
N SER A 51 -19.67 -23.79 -34.59
CA SER A 51 -20.06 -23.50 -33.21
C SER A 51 -18.88 -23.77 -32.27
N LEU A 52 -18.11 -22.74 -31.92
CA LEU A 52 -17.11 -22.83 -30.85
C LEU A 52 -17.81 -22.57 -29.50
N ASP A 53 -17.52 -23.41 -28.50
CA ASP A 53 -17.97 -23.18 -27.13
C ASP A 53 -17.15 -22.04 -26.49
N LEU A 54 -17.85 -20.99 -26.04
CA LEU A 54 -17.25 -19.82 -25.40
C LEU A 54 -17.02 -20.03 -23.89
N GLY A 55 -17.59 -21.09 -23.30
CA GLY A 55 -17.48 -21.39 -21.86
C GLY A 55 -16.03 -21.40 -21.33
N PRO A 56 -15.10 -22.11 -21.98
CA PRO A 56 -13.69 -22.15 -21.55
C PRO A 56 -13.02 -20.77 -21.56
N GLN A 57 -13.39 -19.88 -22.50
CA GLN A 57 -12.79 -18.55 -22.62
C GLN A 57 -13.26 -17.62 -21.50
N PHE A 58 -14.55 -17.65 -21.17
CA PHE A 58 -15.09 -16.90 -20.03
C PHE A 58 -14.49 -17.36 -18.69
N ALA A 59 -14.23 -18.67 -18.52
CA ALA A 59 -13.60 -19.20 -17.32
C ALA A 59 -12.15 -18.69 -17.16
N ILE A 60 -11.36 -18.69 -18.23
CA ILE A 60 -9.97 -18.19 -18.22
C ILE A 60 -9.94 -16.68 -17.92
N LEU A 61 -10.83 -15.89 -18.53
CA LEU A 61 -10.97 -14.46 -18.25
C LEU A 61 -11.32 -14.19 -16.78
N ALA A 62 -12.32 -14.89 -16.26
CA ALA A 62 -12.74 -14.72 -14.87
C ALA A 62 -11.62 -15.09 -13.89
N TYR A 63 -10.94 -16.21 -14.12
CA TYR A 63 -9.85 -16.68 -13.25
C TYR A 63 -8.66 -15.71 -13.24
N THR A 64 -8.24 -15.25 -14.42
CA THR A 64 -7.15 -14.27 -14.53
C THR A 64 -7.54 -12.94 -13.90
N ALA A 65 -8.71 -12.39 -14.23
CA ALA A 65 -9.20 -11.14 -13.64
C ALA A 65 -9.27 -11.21 -12.10
N LEU A 66 -9.82 -12.28 -11.54
CA LEU A 66 -9.92 -12.47 -10.09
C LEU A 66 -8.54 -12.54 -9.42
N GLY A 67 -7.61 -13.30 -9.99
CA GLY A 67 -6.24 -13.40 -9.48
C GLY A 67 -5.53 -12.04 -9.47
N THR A 68 -5.76 -11.22 -10.50
CA THR A 68 -5.16 -9.89 -10.63
C THR A 68 -5.71 -8.88 -9.63
N MET A 69 -7.01 -8.95 -9.34
CA MET A 69 -7.66 -8.16 -8.31
C MET A 69 -7.16 -8.54 -6.90
N ALA A 70 -7.08 -9.83 -6.61
CA ALA A 70 -6.58 -10.32 -5.33
C ALA A 70 -5.13 -9.89 -5.08
N ALA A 71 -4.29 -9.98 -6.12
CA ALA A 71 -2.92 -9.50 -6.10
C ALA A 71 -2.79 -8.02 -5.74
N ASP A 72 -3.55 -7.14 -6.41
CA ASP A 72 -3.53 -5.70 -6.15
C ASP A 72 -3.98 -5.38 -4.71
N LEU A 73 -5.04 -6.05 -4.24
CA LEU A 73 -5.53 -5.89 -2.87
C LEU A 73 -4.46 -6.25 -1.83
N ILE A 74 -3.75 -7.36 -2.05
CA ILE A 74 -2.65 -7.77 -1.16
C ILE A 74 -1.54 -6.72 -1.14
N ASP A 75 -1.15 -6.18 -2.31
CA ASP A 75 -0.07 -5.19 -2.40
C ASP A 75 -0.45 -3.86 -1.74
N ARG A 76 -1.67 -3.36 -1.98
CA ARG A 76 -2.19 -2.16 -1.30
C ARG A 76 -2.21 -2.34 0.21
N THR A 77 -2.64 -3.52 0.67
CA THR A 77 -2.68 -3.82 2.10
C THR A 77 -1.28 -3.85 2.70
N ARG A 78 -0.29 -4.40 1.99
CA ARG A 78 1.12 -4.40 2.43
C ARG A 78 1.66 -2.98 2.57
N LYS A 79 1.41 -2.11 1.58
CA LYS A 79 1.85 -0.71 1.59
C LYS A 79 1.27 0.07 2.78
N LEU A 80 -0.05 -0.02 2.98
CA LEU A 80 -0.72 0.65 4.10
C LEU A 80 -0.20 0.18 5.46
N ARG A 81 0.05 -1.13 5.61
CA ARG A 81 0.62 -1.68 6.85
C ARG A 81 2.04 -1.17 7.09
N ALA A 82 2.86 -1.08 6.04
CA ALA A 82 4.23 -0.57 6.16
C ALA A 82 4.25 0.92 6.56
N GLU A 83 3.38 1.75 5.98
CA GLU A 83 3.24 3.16 6.34
C GLU A 83 2.78 3.33 7.79
N ARG A 84 1.76 2.59 8.21
CA ARG A 84 1.28 2.62 9.61
C ARG A 84 2.35 2.16 10.59
N ALA A 85 3.07 1.08 10.28
CA ALA A 85 4.17 0.61 11.12
C ALA A 85 5.29 1.66 11.23
N ARG A 86 5.62 2.36 10.14
CA ARG A 86 6.59 3.47 10.17
C ARG A 86 6.11 4.63 11.04
N SER A 87 4.84 5.02 10.92
CA SER A 87 4.26 6.10 11.72
C SER A 87 4.25 5.74 13.21
N ALA A 88 3.82 4.52 13.56
CA ALA A 88 3.81 4.04 14.94
C ALA A 88 5.21 3.95 15.54
N ALA A 89 6.18 3.42 14.78
CA ALA A 89 7.58 3.36 15.22
C ALA A 89 8.18 4.75 15.43
N ARG A 90 7.87 5.71 14.56
CA ARG A 90 8.33 7.09 14.71
C ARG A 90 7.73 7.75 15.95
N GLN A 91 6.45 7.56 16.21
CA GLN A 91 5.80 8.10 17.40
C GLN A 91 6.39 7.49 18.68
N ALA A 92 6.57 6.18 18.72
CA ALA A 92 7.20 5.50 19.85
C ALA A 92 8.63 5.98 20.11
N LEU A 93 9.41 6.23 19.04
CA LEU A 93 10.76 6.79 19.17
C LEU A 93 10.74 8.20 19.75
N ILE A 94 9.84 9.08 19.28
CA ILE A 94 9.69 10.45 19.81
C ILE A 94 9.31 10.41 21.28
N THR A 95 8.30 9.62 21.65
CA THR A 95 7.89 9.46 23.06
C THR A 95 9.06 8.98 23.90
N LYS A 96 9.79 7.95 23.44
CA LYS A 96 10.95 7.43 24.16
C LYS A 96 12.06 8.48 24.35
N ILE A 97 12.37 9.26 23.32
CA ILE A 97 13.37 10.34 23.43
C ILE A 97 12.94 11.39 24.45
N VAL A 98 11.65 11.76 24.46
CA VAL A 98 11.12 12.76 25.40
C VAL A 98 11.14 12.23 26.83
N GLU A 99 10.85 10.95 27.05
CA GLU A 99 10.85 10.32 28.39
C GLU A 99 12.26 10.05 28.91
N ASP A 100 13.19 9.62 28.06
CA ASP A 100 14.58 9.34 28.44
C ASP A 100 15.44 10.63 28.55
N SER A 101 14.89 11.79 28.19
CA SER A 101 15.59 13.08 28.29
C SER A 101 15.95 13.41 29.73
N SER A 102 17.21 13.79 29.97
CA SER A 102 17.68 14.30 31.26
C SER A 102 17.07 15.65 31.63
N ASP A 103 16.69 16.45 30.63
CA ASP A 103 16.05 17.74 30.80
C ASP A 103 14.53 17.57 30.93
N GLY A 104 13.91 18.41 31.77
CA GLY A 104 12.45 18.48 31.86
C GLY A 104 11.84 19.11 30.60
N ILE A 105 10.97 18.38 29.93
CA ILE A 105 10.31 18.80 28.69
C ILE A 105 8.82 19.03 28.99
N LEU A 106 8.35 20.24 28.67
CA LEU A 106 6.95 20.64 28.69
C LEU A 106 6.57 21.23 27.32
N ALA A 107 5.41 20.84 26.79
CA ALA A 107 4.81 21.47 25.61
C ALA A 107 3.43 22.03 25.98
N VAL A 108 3.14 23.25 25.55
CA VAL A 108 1.87 23.95 25.79
C VAL A 108 1.10 24.15 24.50
N ASP A 109 -0.23 24.26 24.60
CA ASP A 109 -1.09 24.70 23.51
C ASP A 109 -1.10 26.24 23.34
N GLU A 110 -1.86 26.73 22.36
CA GLU A 110 -2.04 28.18 22.11
C GLU A 110 -2.66 28.93 23.29
N GLY A 111 -3.34 28.23 24.21
CA GLY A 111 -3.94 28.78 25.43
C GLY A 111 -3.06 28.68 26.66
N GLY A 112 -1.81 28.20 26.53
CA GLY A 112 -0.87 28.06 27.65
C GLY A 112 -1.11 26.84 28.54
N GLN A 113 -1.97 25.90 28.14
CA GLN A 113 -2.18 24.65 28.88
C GLN A 113 -1.15 23.60 28.48
N VAL A 114 -0.62 22.87 29.47
CA VAL A 114 0.36 21.80 29.21
C VAL A 114 -0.31 20.59 28.54
N VAL A 115 0.18 20.23 27.35
CA VAL A 115 -0.29 19.09 26.53
C VAL A 115 0.68 17.90 26.58
N ILE A 116 1.97 18.15 26.77
CA ILE A 116 3.00 17.11 26.91
C ILE A 116 3.88 17.47 28.10
N CYS A 117 4.11 16.50 29.00
CA CYS A 117 5.12 16.58 30.05
C CYS A 117 5.87 15.24 30.16
N ASN A 118 7.19 15.29 30.39
CA ASN A 118 8.00 14.10 30.72
C ASN A 118 8.20 13.96 32.24
N ASP A 119 8.68 12.79 32.68
CA ASP A 119 8.88 12.51 34.12
C ASP A 119 9.91 13.45 34.75
N LYS A 120 10.92 13.90 33.98
CA LYS A 120 11.89 14.90 34.45
C LYS A 120 11.31 16.28 34.69
N ALA A 121 10.32 16.70 33.91
CA ALA A 121 9.57 17.92 34.21
C ALA A 121 8.76 17.76 35.50
N ALA A 122 8.09 16.63 35.69
CA ALA A 122 7.36 16.33 36.93
C ALA A 122 8.27 16.35 38.17
N ASP A 123 9.46 15.74 38.06
CA ASP A 123 10.50 15.76 39.10
C ASP A 123 10.92 17.20 39.43
N LEU A 124 11.16 18.05 38.42
CA LEU A 124 11.59 19.44 38.61
C LEU A 124 10.53 20.31 39.28
N PHE A 125 9.25 20.12 38.96
CA PHE A 125 8.13 20.85 39.57
C PHE A 125 7.60 20.19 40.86
N SER A 126 8.24 19.11 41.33
CA SER A 126 7.84 18.35 42.54
C SER A 126 6.35 17.99 42.57
N THR A 127 5.76 17.73 41.40
CA THR A 127 4.32 17.54 41.21
C THR A 127 4.07 16.30 40.36
N GLN A 128 2.94 15.61 40.55
CA GLN A 128 2.58 14.45 39.73
C GLN A 128 2.32 14.83 38.28
N ARG A 129 2.73 13.96 37.35
CA ARG A 129 2.58 14.13 35.90
C ARG A 129 1.12 14.41 35.51
N GLU A 130 0.18 13.72 36.16
CA GLU A 130 -1.26 13.86 35.95
C GLU A 130 -1.80 15.22 36.38
N ALA A 131 -1.19 15.86 37.38
CA ALA A 131 -1.56 17.19 37.87
C ALA A 131 -0.97 18.31 37.00
N LEU A 132 0.09 18.03 36.24
CA LEU A 132 0.70 18.97 35.31
C LEU A 132 -0.04 19.03 33.97
N ASN A 133 -0.59 17.90 33.49
CA ASN A 133 -1.37 17.87 32.25
C ASN A 133 -2.66 18.70 32.39
N GLY A 134 -2.85 19.66 31.49
CA GLY A 134 -4.00 20.59 31.49
C GLY A 134 -3.88 21.76 32.46
N SER A 135 -2.80 21.83 33.26
CA SER A 135 -2.54 23.00 34.11
C SER A 135 -1.97 24.15 33.27
N PRO A 136 -2.33 25.41 33.58
CA PRO A 136 -1.75 26.58 32.91
C PRO A 136 -0.28 26.73 33.30
N ILE A 137 0.61 26.95 32.32
CA ILE A 137 2.05 27.08 32.56
C ILE A 137 2.41 28.24 33.50
N GLU A 138 1.58 29.28 33.51
CA GLU A 138 1.72 30.47 34.36
C GLU A 138 1.60 30.15 35.85
N ALA A 139 0.87 29.09 36.22
CA ALA A 139 0.75 28.65 37.60
C ALA A 139 1.97 27.85 38.08
N LEU A 140 2.82 27.38 37.15
CA LEU A 140 3.97 26.53 37.44
C LEU A 140 5.28 27.32 37.54
N LEU A 141 5.34 28.55 37.00
CA LEU A 141 6.50 29.41 37.11
C LEU A 141 6.45 30.22 38.41
N PRO A 142 7.42 30.08 39.33
CA PRO A 142 7.53 31.01 40.45
C PRO A 142 7.91 32.40 39.89
N ILE A 143 7.02 33.37 40.12
CA ILE A 143 7.29 34.80 39.89
C ILE A 143 8.44 35.32 40.75
#